data_AF-A0A448T5J7-F1
#
_entry.id   AF-A0A448T5J7-F1
#
_cell.length_a   1.000
_cell.length_b   1.000
_cell.length_c   1.000
_cell.angle_alpha   90.00
_cell.angle_beta   90.00
_cell.angle_gamma   90.00
#
_symmetry.space_group_name_H-M   'P 1'
#
loop_
_entity.id
_entity.type
_entity.pdbx_description
1 polymer ?
#
loop_
_entity_poly.entity_id
_entity_poly.type
_entity_poly.pdbx_seq_one_letter_code
_entity_poly.pdbx_strand_id
1 'polypeptide(L)'
;MKIKATIEKIPGGMMVVPLVLGAMINTFAPQALDIGGFTTALFKNGAAPLIGAFLLCMGAGISFKAAPQALLQGGTITLTKLLVAMALGLGVEHLFGAEGIFGLTGVAIIAAMSNSNGGLYAALVGEFGNERDVGAISILSLNDGPFFTMIALGTAGMANIPLMALVAVLVPLLVGMMLGNLDHQMRDFLTKGAQS
;
A
#
# COMPACT_ATOMS: atom_id res chain seq x y z
N MET A 1 -20.08 -25.61 1.17
CA MET A 1 -19.22 -25.12 0.07
C MET A 1 -17.89 -24.66 0.66
N LYS A 2 -16.74 -25.04 0.10
CA LYS A 2 -15.42 -24.62 0.62
C LYS A 2 -14.96 -23.33 -0.09
N ILE A 3 -15.58 -22.20 0.23
CA ILE A 3 -15.35 -20.92 -0.48
C ILE A 3 -13.87 -20.50 -0.40
N LYS A 4 -13.28 -20.52 0.80
CA LYS A 4 -11.84 -20.21 1.02
C LYS A 4 -10.94 -21.07 0.13
N ALA A 5 -11.10 -22.39 0.20
CA ALA A 5 -10.30 -23.34 -0.56
C ALA A 5 -10.49 -23.24 -2.08
N THR A 6 -11.60 -22.66 -2.56
CA THR A 6 -11.78 -22.36 -3.98
C THR A 6 -11.03 -21.09 -4.37
N ILE A 7 -11.03 -20.07 -3.51
CA ILE A 7 -10.34 -18.79 -3.72
C ILE A 7 -8.81 -18.98 -3.68
N GLU A 8 -8.31 -19.78 -2.74
CA GLU A 8 -6.88 -20.10 -2.57
C GLU A 8 -6.28 -20.86 -3.77
N LYS A 9 -7.08 -21.40 -4.69
CA LYS A 9 -6.58 -21.99 -5.94
C LYS A 9 -6.02 -20.95 -6.91
N ILE A 10 -6.39 -19.69 -6.72
CA ILE A 10 -5.86 -18.56 -7.48
C ILE A 10 -4.71 -17.99 -6.66
N PRO A 11 -3.49 -17.85 -7.22
CA PRO A 11 -2.39 -17.17 -6.53
C PRO A 11 -2.80 -15.74 -6.12
N GLY A 12 -2.70 -15.42 -4.82
CA GLY A 12 -3.19 -14.14 -4.28
C GLY A 12 -4.72 -13.99 -4.33
N GLY A 13 -5.46 -15.07 -4.57
CA GLY A 13 -6.91 -15.07 -4.76
C GLY A 13 -7.67 -14.50 -3.57
N MET A 14 -7.18 -14.74 -2.35
CA MET A 14 -7.74 -14.19 -1.11
C MET A 14 -7.79 -12.66 -1.11
N MET A 15 -6.97 -12.03 -1.95
CA MET A 15 -6.99 -10.60 -2.17
C MET A 15 -7.64 -10.19 -3.51
N VAL A 16 -7.25 -10.81 -4.62
CA VAL A 16 -7.70 -10.40 -5.97
C VAL A 16 -9.21 -10.58 -6.11
N VAL A 17 -9.75 -11.68 -5.59
CA VAL A 17 -11.17 -12.00 -5.73
C VAL A 17 -12.05 -10.96 -5.00
N PRO A 18 -11.82 -10.62 -3.71
CA PRO A 18 -12.55 -9.53 -3.05
C PRO A 18 -12.42 -8.18 -3.75
N LEU A 19 -11.24 -7.84 -4.28
CA LEU A 19 -11.01 -6.58 -5.02
C LEU A 19 -11.89 -6.49 -6.26
N VAL A 20 -11.89 -7.55 -7.08
CA VAL A 20 -12.70 -7.60 -8.30
C VAL A 20 -14.19 -7.59 -7.97
N LEU A 21 -14.62 -8.32 -6.93
CA LEU A 21 -16.00 -8.29 -6.46
C LEU A 21 -16.42 -6.89 -5.99
N GLY A 22 -15.58 -6.22 -5.20
CA GLY A 22 -15.81 -4.85 -4.74
C GLY A 22 -15.91 -3.87 -5.91
N ALA A 23 -15.01 -3.98 -6.89
CA ALA A 23 -15.06 -3.17 -8.10
C ALA A 23 -16.33 -3.41 -8.93
N MET A 24 -16.75 -4.68 -9.09
CA MET A 24 -18.00 -5.02 -9.79
C MET A 24 -19.23 -4.46 -9.07
N ILE A 25 -19.32 -4.60 -7.74
CA ILE A 25 -20.42 -4.04 -6.95
C ILE A 25 -20.44 -2.52 -7.07
N ASN A 26 -19.29 -1.87 -6.96
CA ASN A 26 -19.20 -0.41 -7.13
C ASN A 26 -19.58 0.06 -8.54
N THR A 27 -19.33 -0.78 -9.56
CA THR A 27 -19.66 -0.45 -10.97
C THR A 27 -21.14 -0.64 -11.28
N PHE A 28 -21.73 -1.77 -10.87
CA PHE A 28 -23.09 -2.14 -11.27
C PHE A 28 -24.17 -1.79 -10.23
N ALA A 29 -23.80 -1.66 -8.95
CA ALA A 29 -24.73 -1.38 -7.86
C ALA A 29 -24.07 -0.53 -6.73
N PRO A 30 -23.56 0.69 -7.03
CA PRO A 30 -22.83 1.51 -6.06
C PRO A 30 -23.64 1.88 -4.79
N GLN A 31 -24.97 1.91 -4.92
CA GLN A 31 -25.91 2.23 -3.85
C GLN A 31 -26.20 1.02 -2.94
N ALA A 32 -25.85 -0.19 -3.35
CA ALA A 32 -26.06 -1.40 -2.55
C ALA A 32 -25.24 -1.38 -1.25
N LEU A 33 -24.18 -0.57 -1.19
CA LEU A 33 -23.35 -0.37 0.00
C LEU A 33 -23.71 0.92 0.76
N ASP A 34 -24.69 1.71 0.29
CA ASP A 34 -25.18 2.97 0.91
C ASP A 34 -26.39 2.77 1.82
N ILE A 35 -26.52 1.59 2.42
CA ILE A 35 -27.64 1.25 3.31
C ILE A 35 -27.52 1.98 4.67
N GLY A 36 -26.38 2.60 4.95
CA GLY A 36 -26.05 3.24 6.22
C GLY A 36 -25.50 2.25 7.26
N GLY A 37 -25.25 2.76 8.47
CA GLY A 37 -24.79 1.96 9.60
C GLY A 37 -23.47 1.21 9.35
N PHE A 38 -23.37 -0.01 9.89
CA PHE A 38 -22.14 -0.81 9.82
C PHE A 38 -21.76 -1.23 8.41
N THR A 39 -22.74 -1.46 7.52
CA THR A 39 -22.48 -1.90 6.14
C THR A 39 -21.73 -0.83 5.37
N THR A 40 -22.22 0.41 5.39
CA THR A 40 -21.54 1.53 4.71
C THR A 40 -20.22 1.87 5.38
N ALA A 41 -20.16 1.83 6.72
CA ALA A 41 -18.93 2.08 7.46
C ALA A 41 -17.82 1.07 7.11
N LEU A 42 -18.16 -0.23 6.99
CA LEU A 42 -17.19 -1.29 6.73
C LEU A 42 -16.83 -1.41 5.24
N PHE A 43 -17.83 -1.48 4.37
CA PHE A 43 -17.62 -1.83 2.96
C PHE A 43 -17.41 -0.63 2.03
N LYS A 44 -17.84 0.57 2.43
CA LYS A 44 -17.70 1.78 1.60
C LYS A 44 -16.64 2.75 2.12
N ASN A 45 -16.68 3.06 3.41
CA ASN A 45 -15.78 4.05 4.04
C ASN A 45 -14.66 3.40 4.86
N GLY A 46 -14.62 2.07 4.93
CA GLY A 46 -13.77 1.34 5.88
C GLY A 46 -12.31 1.20 5.48
N ALA A 47 -11.92 1.59 4.26
CA ALA A 47 -10.57 1.35 3.75
C ALA A 47 -9.48 1.93 4.67
N ALA A 48 -9.56 3.23 4.99
CA ALA A 48 -8.57 3.88 5.85
C ALA A 48 -8.48 3.28 7.27
N PRO A 49 -9.59 3.09 8.02
CA PRO A 49 -9.50 2.48 9.34
C PRO A 49 -9.08 1.00 9.32
N LEU A 50 -9.48 0.22 8.30
CA LEU A 50 -9.04 -1.17 8.15
C LEU A 50 -7.53 -1.27 7.84
N ILE A 51 -7.02 -0.41 6.95
CA ILE A 51 -5.58 -0.32 6.67
C ILE A 51 -4.83 0.14 7.93
N GLY A 52 -5.34 1.13 8.67
CA GLY A 52 -4.74 1.58 9.92
C GLY A 52 -4.67 0.48 10.99
N ALA A 53 -5.74 -0.29 11.15
CA ALA A 53 -5.78 -1.45 12.04
C ALA A 53 -4.79 -2.55 11.58
N PHE A 54 -4.73 -2.82 10.27
CA PHE A 54 -3.76 -3.75 9.70
C PHE A 54 -2.32 -3.31 9.96
N LEU A 55 -1.99 -2.04 9.72
CA LEU A 55 -0.67 -1.45 10.00
C LEU A 55 -0.29 -1.53 11.47
N LEU A 56 -1.26 -1.39 12.39
CA LEU A 56 -1.02 -1.58 13.82
C LEU A 56 -0.69 -3.05 14.14
N CYS A 57 -1.49 -4.01 13.66
CA CYS A 57 -1.23 -5.43 13.88
C CYS A 57 0.13 -5.85 13.31
N MET A 58 0.45 -5.37 12.11
CA MET A 58 1.73 -5.57 11.45
C MET A 58 2.89 -4.91 12.18
N GLY A 59 2.70 -3.68 12.65
CA GLY A 59 3.67 -2.94 13.45
C GLY A 59 4.11 -3.72 14.69
N ALA A 60 3.19 -4.42 15.35
CA ALA A 60 3.49 -5.24 16.53
C ALA A 60 4.49 -6.38 16.26
N GLY A 61 4.58 -6.87 15.02
CA GLY A 61 5.59 -7.85 14.62
C GLY A 61 6.99 -7.26 14.43
N ILE A 62 7.14 -5.94 14.30
CA ILE A 62 8.42 -5.31 13.98
C ILE A 62 9.21 -5.04 15.27
N SER A 63 10.46 -5.48 15.34
CA SER A 63 11.37 -5.11 16.43
C SER A 63 12.00 -3.72 16.20
N PHE A 64 12.31 -2.98 17.27
CA PHE A 64 12.96 -1.66 17.15
C PHE A 64 14.29 -1.70 16.37
N LYS A 65 15.01 -2.83 16.40
CA LYS A 65 16.26 -3.03 15.66
C LYS A 65 16.04 -3.20 14.16
N ALA A 66 14.89 -3.71 13.76
CA ALA A 66 14.52 -3.92 12.35
C ALA A 66 13.95 -2.65 11.70
N ALA A 67 13.41 -1.70 12.49
CA ALA A 67 12.77 -0.50 11.98
C ALA A 67 13.66 0.35 11.04
N PRO A 68 14.96 0.62 11.34
CA PRO A 68 15.83 1.35 10.41
C PRO A 68 16.05 0.60 9.09
N GLN A 69 16.19 -0.73 9.16
CA GLN A 69 16.36 -1.55 7.96
C GLN A 69 15.10 -1.56 7.10
N ALA A 70 13.92 -1.59 7.73
CA ALA A 70 12.65 -1.52 7.03
C ALA A 70 12.42 -0.17 6.32
N LEU A 71 12.80 0.95 6.97
CA LEU A 71 12.76 2.28 6.35
C LEU A 71 13.72 2.37 5.16
N LEU A 72 14.95 1.87 5.31
CA LEU A 72 15.93 1.84 4.23
C LEU A 72 15.46 0.98 3.06
N GLN A 73 14.90 -0.19 3.34
CA GLN A 73 14.39 -1.09 2.30
C GLN A 73 13.20 -0.47 1.57
N GLY A 74 12.22 0.07 2.29
CA GLY A 74 11.08 0.77 1.68
C GLY A 74 11.51 1.98 0.86
N GLY A 75 12.46 2.79 1.36
CA GLY A 75 13.01 3.92 0.62
C GLY A 75 13.75 3.49 -0.64
N THR A 76 14.55 2.43 -0.55
CA THR A 76 15.29 1.87 -1.69
C THR A 76 14.34 1.32 -2.76
N ILE A 77 13.30 0.58 -2.36
CA ILE A 77 12.29 0.04 -3.28
C ILE A 77 11.58 1.18 -4.01
N THR A 78 11.09 2.18 -3.27
CA THR A 78 10.39 3.33 -3.86
C THR A 78 11.29 4.13 -4.80
N LEU A 79 12.52 4.42 -4.39
CA LEU A 79 13.47 5.18 -5.21
C LEU A 79 13.85 4.41 -6.48
N THR A 80 14.17 3.13 -6.35
CA THR A 80 14.53 2.28 -7.49
C THR A 80 13.38 2.19 -8.48
N LYS A 81 12.15 1.98 -7.99
CA LYS A 81 10.94 1.95 -8.80
C LYS A 81 10.75 3.26 -9.57
N LEU A 82 10.89 4.40 -8.91
CA LEU A 82 10.76 5.71 -9.54
C LEU A 82 11.83 5.93 -10.62
N LEU A 83 13.09 5.61 -10.33
CA LEU A 83 14.20 5.77 -11.26
C LEU A 83 14.03 4.88 -12.49
N VAL A 84 13.61 3.63 -12.31
CA VAL A 84 13.35 2.71 -13.42
C VAL A 84 12.17 3.19 -14.26
N ALA A 85 11.08 3.64 -13.64
CA ALA A 85 9.94 4.21 -14.33
C ALA A 85 10.33 5.43 -15.17
N MET A 86 11.12 6.35 -14.59
CA MET A 86 11.65 7.52 -15.29
C MET A 86 12.57 7.14 -16.44
N ALA A 87 13.51 6.22 -16.22
CA ALA A 87 14.46 5.80 -17.25
C ALA A 87 13.73 5.19 -18.46
N LEU A 88 12.73 4.34 -18.22
CA LEU A 88 11.94 3.73 -19.28
C LEU A 88 11.04 4.74 -19.99
N GLY A 89 10.31 5.58 -19.26
CA GLY A 89 9.42 6.56 -19.87
C GLY A 89 10.16 7.64 -20.65
N LEU A 90 11.25 8.18 -20.09
CA LEU A 90 12.11 9.13 -20.81
C LEU A 90 12.83 8.47 -21.99
N GLY A 91 13.21 7.20 -21.87
CA GLY A 91 13.76 6.42 -22.97
C GLY A 91 12.77 6.26 -24.13
N VAL A 92 11.51 5.95 -23.82
CA VAL A 92 10.44 5.87 -24.84
C VAL A 92 10.18 7.24 -25.46
N GLU A 93 10.10 8.30 -24.66
CA GLU A 93 9.94 9.67 -25.17
C GLU A 93 11.09 10.07 -26.11
N HIS A 94 12.33 9.71 -25.77
CA HIS A 94 13.50 10.04 -26.58
C HIS A 94 13.59 9.24 -27.89
N LEU A 95 13.20 7.97 -27.88
CA LEU A 95 13.32 7.07 -29.03
C LEU A 95 12.10 7.12 -29.97
N PHE A 96 10.90 7.32 -29.44
CA PHE A 96 9.64 7.25 -30.18
C PHE A 96 8.87 8.59 -30.22
N GLY A 97 9.34 9.62 -29.50
CA GLY A 97 8.68 10.92 -29.43
C GLY A 97 7.36 10.89 -28.66
N ALA A 98 6.57 11.95 -28.80
CA ALA A 98 5.36 12.19 -28.01
C ALA A 98 4.24 11.15 -28.22
N GLU A 99 4.22 10.43 -29.36
CA GLU A 99 3.26 9.34 -29.58
C GLU A 99 3.62 8.07 -28.79
N GLY A 100 4.86 7.97 -28.32
CA GLY A 100 5.37 6.85 -27.54
C GLY A 100 5.40 5.54 -28.33
N ILE A 101 5.40 4.42 -27.61
CA ILE A 101 5.47 3.07 -28.20
C ILE A 101 4.11 2.40 -28.14
N PHE A 102 3.54 2.00 -29.29
CA PHE A 102 2.20 1.42 -29.38
C PHE A 102 1.08 2.29 -28.75
N GLY A 103 1.25 3.62 -28.75
CA GLY A 103 0.32 4.57 -28.11
C GLY A 103 0.53 4.75 -26.59
N LEU A 104 1.54 4.09 -26.00
CA LEU A 104 1.98 4.33 -24.63
C LEU A 104 3.02 5.45 -24.61
N THR A 105 2.59 6.65 -24.24
CA THR A 105 3.47 7.81 -24.07
C THR A 105 4.45 7.62 -22.91
N GLY A 106 5.59 8.33 -22.94
CA GLY A 106 6.57 8.25 -21.85
C GLY A 106 5.97 8.58 -20.49
N VAL A 107 5.05 9.56 -20.44
CA VAL A 107 4.31 9.95 -19.24
C VAL A 107 3.36 8.85 -18.76
N ALA A 108 2.66 8.16 -19.69
CA ALA A 108 1.77 7.06 -19.33
C ALA A 108 2.55 5.89 -18.71
N ILE A 109 3.73 5.57 -19.25
CA ILE A 109 4.62 4.55 -18.71
C ILE A 109 5.10 4.93 -17.30
N ILE A 110 5.58 6.17 -17.12
CA ILE A 110 6.02 6.66 -15.80
C ILE A 110 4.88 6.54 -14.79
N ALA A 111 3.70 7.06 -15.12
CA ALA A 111 2.55 7.06 -14.22
C ALA A 111 2.09 5.64 -13.85
N ALA A 112 2.02 4.73 -14.82
CA ALA A 112 1.61 3.36 -14.58
C ALA A 112 2.64 2.59 -13.72
N MET A 113 3.94 2.78 -14.00
CA MET A 113 5.00 2.08 -13.28
C MET A 113 5.29 2.67 -11.91
N SER A 114 5.14 3.99 -11.71
CA SER A 114 5.41 4.64 -10.42
C SER A 114 4.29 4.39 -9.41
N ASN A 115 3.07 4.12 -9.86
CA ASN A 115 1.93 3.87 -8.99
C ASN A 115 2.04 2.50 -8.29
N SER A 116 1.66 2.42 -7.02
CA SER A 116 1.54 1.17 -6.28
C SER A 116 0.20 1.10 -5.57
N ASN A 117 -0.11 -0.10 -5.07
CA ASN A 117 -1.24 -0.30 -4.20
C ASN A 117 -0.71 -0.83 -2.86
N GLY A 118 -0.57 0.07 -1.89
CA GLY A 118 -0.04 -0.22 -0.57
C GLY A 118 -0.89 -1.25 0.17
N GLY A 119 -2.20 -1.30 -0.09
CA GLY A 119 -3.08 -2.36 0.41
C GLY A 119 -2.78 -3.74 -0.18
N LEU A 120 -2.45 -3.81 -1.47
CA LEU A 120 -2.04 -5.05 -2.14
C LEU A 120 -0.69 -5.55 -1.71
N TYR A 121 0.26 -4.63 -1.62
CA TYR A 121 1.56 -4.93 -1.08
C TYR A 121 1.45 -5.40 0.37
N ALA A 122 0.66 -4.71 1.20
CA ALA A 122 0.42 -5.06 2.60
C ALA A 122 -0.16 -6.47 2.79
N ALA A 123 -1.16 -6.86 2.00
CA ALA A 123 -1.73 -8.20 2.07
C ALA A 123 -0.75 -9.29 1.63
N LEU A 124 -0.04 -9.09 0.50
CA LEU A 124 0.93 -10.07 0.00
C LEU A 124 2.11 -10.23 0.95
N VAL A 125 2.59 -9.14 1.53
CA VAL A 125 3.69 -9.17 2.51
C VAL A 125 3.26 -9.74 3.85
N GLY A 126 1.99 -9.57 4.24
CA GLY A 126 1.42 -10.25 5.40
C GLY A 126 1.41 -11.78 5.23
N GLU A 127 1.11 -12.28 4.03
CA GLU A 127 1.10 -13.71 3.73
C GLU A 127 2.49 -14.30 3.44
N PHE A 128 3.33 -13.59 2.70
CA PHE A 128 4.57 -14.15 2.12
C PHE A 128 5.85 -13.40 2.49
N GLY A 129 5.75 -12.25 3.15
CA GLY A 129 6.88 -11.37 3.44
C GLY A 129 7.52 -11.61 4.81
N ASN A 130 8.57 -10.83 5.11
CA ASN A 130 9.25 -10.82 6.40
C ASN A 130 9.08 -9.47 7.13
N GLU A 131 9.59 -9.37 8.38
CA GLU A 131 9.46 -8.16 9.20
C GLU A 131 9.96 -6.86 8.51
N ARG A 132 10.96 -6.94 7.62
CA ARG A 132 11.47 -5.78 6.89
C ARG A 132 10.51 -5.35 5.79
N ASP A 133 9.95 -6.31 5.06
CA ASP A 133 8.97 -6.05 4.01
C ASP A 133 7.70 -5.43 4.61
N VAL A 134 7.29 -5.91 5.79
CA VAL A 134 6.15 -5.38 6.55
C VAL A 134 6.40 -3.93 6.95
N GLY A 135 7.57 -3.60 7.50
CA GLY A 135 7.90 -2.22 7.85
C GLY A 135 8.06 -1.31 6.63
N ALA A 136 8.47 -1.84 5.47
CA ALA A 136 8.58 -1.10 4.22
C ALA A 136 7.21 -0.59 3.73
N ILE A 137 6.09 -1.22 4.11
CA ILE A 137 4.72 -0.76 3.78
C ILE A 137 4.53 0.72 4.13
N SER A 138 5.07 1.16 5.26
CA SER A 138 4.96 2.55 5.72
C SER A 138 5.55 3.55 4.72
N ILE A 139 6.70 3.23 4.12
CA ILE A 139 7.36 4.08 3.13
C ILE A 139 6.69 3.93 1.76
N LEU A 140 6.33 2.72 1.34
CA LEU A 140 5.61 2.51 0.08
C LEU A 140 4.25 3.23 0.06
N SER A 141 3.55 3.25 1.18
CA SER A 141 2.27 3.94 1.32
C SER A 141 2.39 5.47 1.19
N LEU A 142 3.60 6.05 1.36
CA LEU A 142 3.86 7.47 1.07
C LEU A 142 3.89 7.73 -0.44
N ASN A 143 4.35 6.76 -1.21
CA ASN A 143 4.35 6.83 -2.67
C ASN A 143 2.96 6.72 -3.26
N ASP A 144 2.09 5.95 -2.61
CA ASP A 144 0.69 5.84 -3.01
C ASP A 144 -0.13 7.03 -2.52
N GLY A 145 0.39 7.78 -1.54
CA GLY A 145 -0.12 9.08 -1.12
C GLY A 145 0.45 10.24 -1.93
N PRO A 146 -0.02 11.48 -1.69
CA PRO A 146 0.44 12.65 -2.43
C PRO A 146 1.87 13.09 -2.07
N PHE A 147 2.60 12.35 -1.21
CA PHE A 147 3.82 12.86 -0.57
C PHE A 147 4.95 13.16 -1.56
N PHE A 148 5.36 12.19 -2.40
CA PHE A 148 6.44 12.44 -3.36
C PHE A 148 6.01 13.41 -4.47
N THR A 149 4.75 13.35 -4.91
CA THR A 149 4.19 14.31 -5.85
C THR A 149 4.23 15.74 -5.28
N MET A 150 3.88 15.90 -4.01
CA MET A 150 3.90 17.20 -3.33
C MET A 150 5.30 17.66 -2.96
N ILE A 151 6.26 16.75 -2.74
CA ILE A 151 7.69 17.11 -2.67
C ILE A 151 8.14 17.65 -4.02
N ALA A 152 7.84 16.96 -5.12
CA ALA A 152 8.22 17.40 -6.47
C ALA A 152 7.61 18.78 -6.78
N LEU A 153 6.31 18.96 -6.52
CA LEU A 153 5.63 20.25 -6.68
C LEU A 153 6.13 21.32 -5.69
N GLY A 154 6.48 20.94 -4.46
CA GLY A 154 7.03 21.84 -3.45
C GLY A 154 8.45 22.30 -3.78
N THR A 155 9.29 21.42 -4.33
CA THR A 155 10.61 21.80 -4.87
C THR A 155 10.50 22.70 -6.10
N ALA A 156 9.38 22.63 -6.82
CA ALA A 156 9.03 23.56 -7.90
C ALA A 156 8.34 24.85 -7.41
N GLY A 157 8.19 25.04 -6.09
CA GLY A 157 7.59 26.23 -5.47
C GLY A 157 6.06 26.30 -5.50
N MET A 158 5.38 25.21 -5.87
CA MET A 158 3.93 25.16 -6.13
C MET A 158 3.12 24.48 -5.01
N ALA A 159 3.74 23.90 -3.97
CA ALA A 159 3.03 23.16 -2.92
C ALA A 159 3.75 23.10 -1.55
N ASN A 160 2.99 22.90 -0.47
CA ASN A 160 3.52 22.60 0.87
C ASN A 160 3.78 21.10 1.04
N ILE A 161 4.94 20.73 1.58
CA ILE A 161 5.30 19.32 1.83
C ILE A 161 4.34 18.72 2.89
N PRO A 162 3.58 17.65 2.59
CA PRO A 162 2.55 17.11 3.48
C PRO A 162 3.18 16.15 4.50
N LEU A 163 4.07 16.67 5.35
CA LEU A 163 4.69 15.92 6.47
C LEU A 163 3.65 15.25 7.38
N MET A 164 2.46 15.83 7.52
CA MET A 164 1.38 15.21 8.31
C MET A 164 0.83 13.93 7.70
N ALA A 165 0.88 13.75 6.38
CA ALA A 165 0.48 12.49 5.75
C ALA A 165 1.46 11.35 6.11
N LEU A 166 2.75 11.66 6.20
CA LEU A 166 3.77 10.74 6.68
C LEU A 166 3.49 10.33 8.13
N VAL A 167 3.22 11.30 9.00
CA VAL A 167 2.87 11.04 10.40
C VAL A 167 1.61 10.17 10.51
N ALA A 168 0.57 10.45 9.73
CA ALA A 168 -0.69 9.71 9.77
C ALA A 168 -0.53 8.20 9.45
N VAL A 169 0.38 7.85 8.55
CA VAL A 169 0.68 6.44 8.21
C VAL A 169 1.61 5.79 9.25
N LEU A 170 2.57 6.55 9.79
CA LEU A 170 3.54 6.01 10.76
C LEU A 170 2.95 5.77 12.14
N VAL A 171 2.03 6.63 12.60
CA VAL A 171 1.45 6.53 13.96
C VAL A 171 0.88 5.14 14.28
N PRO A 172 -0.05 4.54 13.49
CA PRO A 172 -0.58 3.21 13.81
C PRO A 172 0.50 2.13 13.84
N LEU A 173 1.48 2.21 12.92
CA LEU A 173 2.60 1.27 12.86
C LEU A 173 3.51 1.39 14.08
N LEU A 174 3.83 2.61 14.52
CA LEU A 174 4.64 2.86 15.71
C LEU A 174 3.92 2.44 17.00
N VAL A 175 2.60 2.66 17.08
CA VAL A 175 1.78 2.17 18.20
C VAL A 175 1.83 0.64 18.25
N GLY A 176 1.63 -0.01 17.10
CA GLY A 176 1.79 -1.46 16.99
C GLY A 176 3.16 -1.92 17.46
N MET A 177 4.23 -1.33 16.92
CA MET A 177 5.62 -1.64 17.27
C MET A 177 5.86 -1.48 18.76
N MET A 178 5.39 -0.40 19.37
CA MET A 178 5.52 -0.18 20.80
C MET A 178 4.80 -1.28 21.60
N LEU A 179 3.55 -1.60 21.27
CA LEU A 179 2.79 -2.66 21.94
C LEU A 179 3.50 -4.02 21.84
N GLY A 180 3.95 -4.40 20.64
CA GLY A 180 4.59 -5.70 20.43
C GLY A 180 5.99 -5.84 21.03
N ASN A 181 6.71 -4.74 21.23
CA ASN A 181 8.01 -4.77 21.92
C ASN A 181 7.87 -4.66 23.45
N LEU A 182 6.78 -4.07 23.97
CA LEU A 182 6.50 -3.99 25.40
C LEU A 182 5.91 -5.29 25.96
N ASP A 183 5.09 -5.99 25.18
CA ASP A 183 4.45 -7.23 25.59
C ASP A 183 4.49 -8.28 24.47
N HIS A 184 5.22 -9.36 24.71
CA HIS A 184 5.37 -10.47 23.77
C HIS A 184 4.06 -11.23 23.55
N GLN A 185 3.17 -11.30 24.55
CA GLN A 185 1.84 -11.92 24.37
C GLN A 185 0.95 -11.05 23.48
N MET A 186 1.03 -9.73 23.63
CA MET A 186 0.34 -8.79 22.75
C MET A 186 0.87 -8.88 21.32
N ARG A 187 2.18 -9.01 21.14
CA ARG A 187 2.79 -9.29 19.84
C ARG A 187 2.19 -10.55 19.22
N ASP A 188 2.22 -11.68 19.93
CA ASP A 188 1.70 -12.95 19.41
C ASP A 188 0.19 -12.89 19.12
N PHE A 189 -0.57 -12.13 19.90
CA PHE A 189 -2.00 -11.92 19.64
C PHE A 189 -2.25 -11.08 18.38
N LEU A 190 -1.55 -9.96 18.23
CA LEU A 190 -1.74 -9.02 17.12
C LEU A 190 -1.19 -9.58 15.80
N THR A 191 -0.09 -10.33 15.84
CA THR A 191 0.50 -10.93 14.62
C THR A 191 -0.31 -12.12 14.11
N LYS A 192 -0.97 -12.89 14.98
CA LYS A 192 -1.89 -13.98 14.56
C LYS A 192 -3.02 -13.47 13.67
N GLY A 193 -3.56 -12.29 13.97
CA GLY A 193 -4.60 -11.64 13.17
C GLY A 193 -4.14 -11.17 11.79
N ALA A 194 -2.84 -11.10 11.53
CA ALA A 194 -2.28 -10.64 10.27
C ALA A 194 -1.57 -11.76 9.46
N GLN A 195 -1.45 -12.97 10.02
CA GLN A 195 -0.80 -14.14 9.41
C GLN A 195 -1.79 -15.29 9.08
N SER A 196 -3.09 -15.00 8.98
CA SER A 196 -4.17 -16.01 8.82
C SER A 196 -4.60 -16.24 7.37
#